data_AF-A0A0C3A124-F1
#
_entry.id   AF-A0A0C3A124-F1
#
_cell.length_a   1.000
_cell.length_b   1.000
_cell.length_c   1.000
_cell.angle_alpha   90.00
_cell.angle_beta   90.00
_cell.angle_gamma   90.00
#
_symmetry.space_group_name_H-M   'P 1'
#
loop_
_entity.id
_entity.type
_entity.pdbx_description
1 polymer ?
#
loop_
_entity_poly.entity_id
_entity_poly.type
_entity_poly.pdbx_seq_one_letter_code
_entity_poly.pdbx_strand_id
1 'polypeptide(L)'
;MSAPSKFNTPAPSTGKCDWARMTMDKLKFSSDDKPEIYNAKVGERKQHWQAKKKAKEKEARECQQREEAACLKREAAAVRRQEEADHRVREECWVQEERERQEREATVRWEVAIKKVTETAEKRAQGDMEERQAEAVKKIWAAKETVRQRKEAEASKQKPVAMKKQAREENAVARPSGMPGPGLWTGAECKRDPKNKRQCTCMQCTRHKEKCKWLEVMGSVFGSGVMKGKGKEKEVVTLPRASKKKKHVKKSAAKVVDSDVEIITRPSDASGSRSSHVLLEHMDHLILAVENLAEAQWYTASACTASRMAVGALVDECNFLGFEGVGPGEEDKEVDMDMEAVNQEVVKQEIAELWKEVLEPWPSDDEM
;
A
#
# COMPACT_ATOMS: atom_id res chain seq x y z
N MET A 1 4.41 8.32 48.38
CA MET A 1 5.28 8.84 49.47
C MET A 1 5.01 10.33 49.65
N SER A 2 4.28 10.70 50.71
CA SER A 2 4.30 11.99 51.43
C SER A 2 2.92 12.18 52.10
N ALA A 3 2.90 12.06 53.43
CA ALA A 3 1.72 12.24 54.26
C ALA A 3 1.52 13.73 54.61
N PRO A 4 0.28 14.25 54.68
CA PRO A 4 0.04 15.62 55.12
C PRO A 4 0.21 15.75 56.65
N SER A 5 1.05 16.72 57.01
CA SER A 5 1.35 17.17 58.38
C SER A 5 0.09 17.56 59.16
N LYS A 6 -0.12 16.91 60.32
CA LYS A 6 -1.15 17.22 61.31
C LYS A 6 -0.89 18.60 61.93
N PHE A 7 -1.73 19.59 61.62
CA PHE A 7 -1.77 20.85 62.35
C PHE A 7 -2.51 20.67 63.68
N ASN A 8 -1.80 20.83 64.79
CA ASN A 8 -2.37 20.89 66.15
C ASN A 8 -2.98 22.28 66.37
N THR A 9 -4.30 22.39 66.32
CA THR A 9 -5.03 23.60 66.73
C THR A 9 -5.05 23.67 68.26
N PRO A 10 -4.55 24.75 68.91
CA PRO A 10 -4.64 24.90 70.35
C PRO A 10 -6.09 25.12 70.78
N ALA A 11 -6.53 24.39 71.80
CA ALA A 11 -7.85 24.56 72.40
C ALA A 11 -7.96 25.97 73.04
N PRO A 12 -9.09 26.69 72.84
CA PRO A 12 -9.30 27.97 73.51
C PRO A 12 -9.46 27.77 75.01
N SER A 13 -8.60 28.43 75.78
CA SER A 13 -8.69 28.54 77.24
C SER A 13 -10.04 29.17 77.63
N THR A 14 -10.92 28.38 78.22
CA THR A 14 -12.17 28.82 78.84
C THR A 14 -11.86 29.49 80.18
N GLY A 15 -11.25 30.67 80.13
CA GLY A 15 -11.15 31.57 81.27
C GLY A 15 -12.55 32.06 81.66
N LYS A 16 -13.19 31.39 82.62
CA LYS A 16 -14.38 31.87 83.34
C LYS A 16 -14.03 33.19 84.05
N CYS A 17 -14.25 34.31 83.38
CA CYS A 17 -14.31 35.60 84.07
C CYS A 17 -15.73 35.77 84.62
N ASP A 18 -15.87 35.62 85.93
CA ASP A 18 -17.08 35.93 86.70
C ASP A 18 -17.36 37.44 86.69
N TRP A 19 -17.85 37.96 85.57
CA TRP A 19 -18.31 39.36 85.45
C TRP A 19 -19.65 39.62 86.16
N ALA A 20 -20.30 38.59 86.70
CA ALA A 20 -21.68 38.68 87.20
C ALA A 20 -21.85 39.43 88.53
N ARG A 21 -20.78 39.79 89.25
CA ARG A 21 -20.90 40.47 90.56
C ARG A 21 -20.58 41.96 90.58
N MET A 22 -19.93 42.52 89.56
CA MET A 22 -19.41 43.90 89.68
C MET A 22 -20.39 45.00 89.26
N THR A 23 -21.58 44.66 88.73
CA THR A 23 -22.52 45.66 88.19
C THR A 23 -23.79 45.88 89.02
N MET A 24 -24.03 45.14 90.10
CA MET A 24 -25.28 45.31 90.89
C MET A 24 -25.25 46.50 91.87
N ASP A 25 -24.08 46.97 92.33
CA ASP A 25 -24.04 47.98 93.40
C ASP A 25 -24.12 49.45 92.94
N LYS A 26 -24.24 49.72 91.63
CA LYS A 26 -24.29 51.11 91.11
C LYS A 26 -25.66 51.58 90.60
N LEU A 27 -26.73 50.83 90.85
CA LEU A 27 -28.09 51.12 90.36
C LEU A 27 -29.08 51.55 91.47
N LYS A 28 -28.63 52.41 92.39
CA LYS A 28 -29.52 53.13 93.33
C LYS A 28 -29.49 54.65 93.11
N PHE A 29 -29.62 55.10 91.85
CA PHE A 29 -29.80 56.52 91.53
C PHE A 29 -31.18 56.78 90.95
N SER A 30 -32.04 57.36 91.80
CA SER A 30 -33.14 58.31 91.52
C SER A 30 -33.82 58.16 90.15
N SER A 31 -35.08 57.72 90.18
CA SER A 31 -35.89 57.32 89.02
C SER A 31 -37.16 58.15 88.84
N ASP A 32 -37.17 59.45 89.17
CA ASP A 32 -38.42 60.23 89.09
C ASP A 32 -38.49 61.23 87.91
N ASP A 33 -37.42 61.41 87.11
CA ASP A 33 -37.43 62.25 85.89
C ASP A 33 -37.03 61.51 84.59
N LYS A 34 -37.14 60.18 84.54
CA LYS A 34 -36.47 59.34 83.50
C LYS A 34 -37.28 58.67 82.37
N PRO A 35 -38.61 58.83 82.18
CA PRO A 35 -39.29 58.13 81.08
C PRO A 35 -39.01 58.73 79.68
N GLU A 36 -38.89 60.05 79.55
CA GLU A 36 -38.68 60.70 78.24
C GLU A 36 -37.29 60.46 77.64
N ILE A 37 -36.23 60.55 78.47
CA ILE A 37 -34.85 60.29 78.04
C ILE A 37 -34.67 58.83 77.60
N TYR A 38 -35.42 57.90 78.20
CA TYR A 38 -35.40 56.49 77.82
C TYR A 38 -36.06 56.26 76.46
N ASN A 39 -37.23 56.88 76.21
CA ASN A 39 -37.95 56.74 74.95
C ASN A 39 -37.17 57.31 73.75
N ALA A 40 -36.49 58.45 73.91
CA ALA A 40 -35.63 59.02 72.87
C ALA A 40 -34.48 58.06 72.49
N LYS A 41 -33.78 57.51 73.48
CA LYS A 41 -32.65 56.57 73.27
C LYS A 41 -33.08 55.24 72.63
N VAL A 42 -34.28 54.75 72.96
CA VAL A 42 -34.86 53.57 72.32
C VAL A 42 -35.20 53.85 70.85
N GLY A 43 -35.71 55.05 70.55
CA GLY A 43 -35.98 55.51 69.19
C GLY A 43 -34.73 55.54 68.31
N GLU A 44 -33.63 56.14 68.80
CA GLU A 44 -32.35 56.21 68.09
C GLU A 44 -31.75 54.82 67.84
N ARG A 45 -31.77 53.92 68.84
CA ARG A 45 -31.31 52.54 68.67
C ARG A 45 -32.13 51.79 67.62
N LYS A 46 -33.44 52.00 67.57
CA LYS A 46 -34.33 51.39 66.58
C LYS A 46 -34.02 51.91 65.17
N GLN A 47 -33.83 53.22 65.02
CA GLN A 47 -33.44 53.82 63.73
C GLN A 47 -32.07 53.31 63.26
N HIS A 48 -31.07 53.30 64.14
CA HIS A 48 -29.74 52.77 63.84
C HIS A 48 -29.78 51.29 63.44
N TRP A 49 -30.59 50.47 64.14
CA TRP A 49 -30.76 49.06 63.79
C TRP A 49 -31.41 48.88 62.42
N GLN A 50 -32.43 49.67 62.09
CA GLN A 50 -33.06 49.65 60.76
C GLN A 50 -32.10 50.11 59.65
N ALA A 51 -31.31 51.16 59.88
CA ALA A 51 -30.30 51.63 58.94
C ALA A 51 -29.24 50.55 58.70
N LYS A 52 -28.75 49.89 59.77
CA LYS A 52 -27.80 48.77 59.66
C LYS A 52 -28.39 47.59 58.90
N LYS A 53 -29.68 47.26 59.12
CA LYS A 53 -30.37 46.20 58.38
C LYS A 53 -30.45 46.53 56.88
N LYS A 54 -30.85 47.76 56.53
CA LYS A 54 -30.92 48.23 55.13
C LYS A 54 -29.54 48.23 54.45
N ALA A 55 -28.50 48.65 55.16
CA ALA A 55 -27.13 48.64 54.65
C ALA A 55 -26.66 47.20 54.34
N LYS A 56 -26.89 46.25 55.25
CA LYS A 56 -26.56 44.83 55.03
C LYS A 56 -27.35 44.22 53.88
N GLU A 57 -28.62 44.56 53.74
CA GLU A 57 -29.45 44.07 52.63
C GLU A 57 -28.95 44.61 51.28
N LYS A 58 -28.56 45.90 51.23
CA LYS A 58 -27.97 46.50 50.03
C LYS A 58 -26.64 45.84 49.67
N GLU A 59 -25.77 45.60 50.65
CA GLU A 59 -24.49 44.91 50.47
C GLU A 59 -24.70 43.48 49.96
N ALA A 60 -25.66 42.73 50.54
CA ALA A 60 -25.98 41.38 50.09
C ALA A 60 -26.46 41.34 48.62
N ARG A 61 -27.32 42.29 48.22
CA ARG A 61 -27.77 42.41 46.82
C ARG A 61 -26.63 42.77 45.87
N GLU A 62 -25.72 43.66 46.27
CA GLU A 62 -24.56 44.03 45.46
C GLU A 62 -23.57 42.85 45.32
N CYS A 63 -23.32 42.11 46.40
CA CYS A 63 -22.53 40.88 46.34
C CYS A 63 -23.16 39.85 45.40
N GLN A 64 -24.47 39.63 45.51
CA GLN A 64 -25.19 38.73 44.62
C GLN A 64 -25.07 39.15 43.14
N GLN A 65 -25.25 40.43 42.83
CA GLN A 65 -25.08 40.94 41.46
C GLN A 65 -23.65 40.76 40.93
N ARG A 66 -22.64 40.95 41.78
CA ARG A 66 -21.23 40.72 41.40
C ARG A 66 -20.94 39.24 41.14
N GLU A 67 -21.51 38.34 41.93
CA GLU A 67 -21.38 36.89 41.74
C GLU A 67 -22.07 36.42 40.46
N GLU A 68 -23.31 36.88 40.20
CA GLU A 68 -24.03 36.59 38.97
C GLU A 68 -23.27 37.10 37.74
N ALA A 69 -22.76 38.35 37.78
CA ALA A 69 -21.95 38.89 36.71
C ALA A 69 -20.63 38.11 36.51
N ALA A 70 -20.01 37.62 37.57
CA ALA A 70 -18.82 36.78 37.49
C ALA A 70 -19.14 35.39 36.90
N CYS A 71 -20.29 34.81 37.25
CA CYS A 71 -20.76 33.54 36.69
C CYS A 71 -21.00 33.65 35.18
N LEU A 72 -21.74 34.67 34.75
CA LEU A 72 -22.00 34.93 33.32
C LEU A 72 -20.71 35.16 32.53
N LYS A 73 -19.72 35.85 33.10
CA LYS A 73 -18.41 36.02 32.45
C LYS A 73 -17.67 34.69 32.28
N ARG A 74 -17.75 33.79 33.26
CA ARG A 74 -17.12 32.45 33.17
C ARG A 74 -17.83 31.58 32.15
N GLU A 75 -19.15 31.59 32.13
CA GLU A 75 -19.97 30.86 31.15
C GLU A 75 -19.70 31.36 29.74
N ALA A 76 -19.70 32.67 29.50
CA ALA A 76 -19.37 33.24 28.20
C ALA A 76 -17.94 32.87 27.74
N ALA A 77 -16.97 32.84 28.66
CA ALA A 77 -15.62 32.39 28.33
C ALA A 77 -15.56 30.88 28.02
N ALA A 78 -16.36 30.06 28.69
CA ALA A 78 -16.45 28.62 28.38
C ALA A 78 -17.09 28.37 27.02
N VAL A 79 -18.18 29.08 26.69
CA VAL A 79 -18.83 29.01 25.36
C VAL A 79 -17.86 29.40 24.25
N ARG A 80 -17.11 30.50 24.40
CA ARG A 80 -16.11 30.91 23.39
C ARG A 80 -15.03 29.84 23.18
N ARG A 81 -14.52 29.23 24.25
CA ARG A 81 -13.53 28.15 24.12
C ARG A 81 -14.11 26.93 23.41
N GLN A 82 -15.38 26.62 23.66
CA GLN A 82 -16.07 25.54 22.97
C GLN A 82 -16.23 25.86 21.48
N GLU A 83 -16.66 27.07 21.13
CA GLU A 83 -16.81 27.50 19.73
C GLU A 83 -15.47 27.48 18.97
N GLU A 84 -14.38 27.90 19.62
CA GLU A 84 -13.02 27.81 19.05
C GLU A 84 -12.57 26.35 18.86
N ALA A 85 -12.87 25.46 19.81
CA ALA A 85 -12.60 24.03 19.67
C ALA A 85 -13.40 23.41 18.52
N ASP A 86 -14.70 23.71 18.42
CA ASP A 86 -15.57 23.23 17.35
C ASP A 86 -15.17 23.81 15.98
N HIS A 87 -14.64 25.04 15.95
CA HIS A 87 -14.07 25.63 14.74
C HIS A 87 -12.83 24.86 14.28
N ARG A 88 -11.89 24.58 15.19
CA ARG A 88 -10.67 23.81 14.88
C ARG A 88 -11.00 22.42 14.35
N VAL A 89 -11.94 21.71 14.98
CA VAL A 89 -12.39 20.38 14.51
C VAL A 89 -12.97 20.46 13.10
N ARG A 90 -13.75 21.50 12.78
CA ARG A 90 -14.28 21.70 11.42
C ARG A 90 -13.18 21.99 10.40
N GLU A 91 -12.19 22.80 10.75
CA GLU A 91 -11.03 23.06 9.88
C GLU A 91 -10.22 21.79 9.64
N GLU A 92 -9.96 20.99 10.67
CA GLU A 92 -9.26 19.71 10.55
C GLU A 92 -10.02 18.72 9.66
N CYS A 93 -11.34 18.60 9.85
CA CYS A 93 -12.20 17.79 8.97
C CYS A 93 -12.11 18.23 7.50
N TRP A 94 -12.15 19.54 7.25
CA TRP A 94 -12.06 20.07 5.88
C TRP A 94 -10.70 19.79 5.23
N VAL A 95 -9.61 19.96 5.98
CA VAL A 95 -8.25 19.63 5.52
C VAL A 95 -8.11 18.13 5.23
N GLN A 96 -8.73 17.28 6.04
CA GLN A 96 -8.72 15.84 5.82
C GLN A 96 -9.52 15.44 4.58
N GLU A 97 -10.70 16.03 4.37
CA GLU A 97 -11.52 15.79 3.18
C GLU A 97 -10.81 16.21 1.89
N GLU A 98 -10.16 17.38 1.89
CA GLU A 98 -9.39 17.85 0.74
C GLU A 98 -8.19 16.95 0.43
N ARG A 99 -7.51 16.44 1.47
CA ARG A 99 -6.44 15.44 1.29
C ARG A 99 -6.99 14.16 0.65
N GLU A 100 -8.09 13.63 1.16
CA GLU A 100 -8.71 12.42 0.61
C GLU A 100 -9.14 12.62 -0.84
N ARG A 101 -9.69 13.81 -1.17
CA ARG A 101 -10.02 14.21 -2.53
C ARG A 101 -8.79 14.17 -3.44
N GLN A 102 -7.66 14.72 -3.00
CA GLN A 102 -6.40 14.70 -3.76
C GLN A 102 -5.85 13.29 -3.93
N GLU A 103 -5.93 12.43 -2.92
CA GLU A 103 -5.51 11.02 -3.02
C GLU A 103 -6.38 10.22 -4.00
N ARG A 104 -7.71 10.45 -3.99
CA ARG A 104 -8.63 9.88 -4.98
C ARG A 104 -8.31 10.37 -6.39
N GLU A 105 -8.07 11.66 -6.58
CA GLU A 105 -7.67 12.21 -7.88
C GLU A 105 -6.33 11.64 -8.37
N ALA A 106 -5.34 11.51 -7.49
CA ALA A 106 -4.04 10.90 -7.80
C ALA A 106 -4.19 9.43 -8.21
N THR A 107 -5.04 8.68 -7.51
CA THR A 107 -5.37 7.28 -7.83
C THR A 107 -5.99 7.16 -9.22
N VAL A 108 -7.00 7.99 -9.52
CA VAL A 108 -7.65 8.02 -10.85
C VAL A 108 -6.64 8.37 -11.95
N ARG A 109 -5.75 9.34 -11.73
CA ARG A 109 -4.70 9.69 -12.70
C ARG A 109 -3.74 8.51 -12.94
N TRP A 110 -3.37 7.78 -11.89
CA TRP A 110 -2.51 6.61 -12.00
C TRP A 110 -3.19 5.47 -12.76
N GLU A 111 -4.47 5.20 -12.50
CA GLU A 111 -5.26 4.21 -13.25
C GLU A 111 -5.36 4.56 -14.73
N VAL A 112 -5.59 5.84 -15.07
CA VAL A 112 -5.61 6.31 -16.46
C VAL A 112 -4.24 6.13 -17.13
N ALA A 113 -3.15 6.41 -16.41
CA ALA A 113 -1.80 6.21 -16.91
C ALA A 113 -1.50 4.72 -17.19
N ILE A 114 -1.86 3.83 -16.27
CA ILE A 114 -1.74 2.38 -16.46
C ILE A 114 -2.55 1.94 -17.67
N LYS A 115 -3.82 2.36 -17.77
CA LYS A 115 -4.69 2.00 -18.88
C LYS A 115 -4.09 2.41 -20.23
N LYS A 116 -3.52 3.61 -20.32
CA LYS A 116 -2.86 4.12 -21.52
C LYS A 116 -1.62 3.29 -21.89
N VAL A 117 -0.81 2.92 -20.88
CA VAL A 117 0.36 2.05 -21.09
C VAL A 117 -0.07 0.67 -21.58
N THR A 118 -1.10 0.07 -20.97
CA THR A 118 -1.62 -1.24 -21.37
C THR A 118 -2.22 -1.22 -22.78
N GLU A 119 -2.97 -0.18 -23.13
CA GLU A 119 -3.54 -0.03 -24.48
C GLU A 119 -2.44 0.14 -25.53
N THR A 120 -1.39 0.88 -25.21
CA THR A 120 -0.24 1.06 -26.11
C THR A 120 0.53 -0.25 -26.28
N ALA A 121 0.70 -1.03 -25.21
CA ALA A 121 1.33 -2.35 -25.29
C ALA A 121 0.51 -3.35 -26.11
N GLU A 122 -0.83 -3.33 -25.96
CA GLU A 122 -1.75 -4.15 -26.74
C GLU A 122 -1.69 -3.82 -28.23
N LYS A 123 -1.70 -2.52 -28.58
CA LYS A 123 -1.54 -2.06 -29.98
C LYS A 123 -0.21 -2.52 -30.61
N ARG A 124 0.90 -2.49 -29.85
CA ARG A 124 2.19 -3.02 -30.32
C ARG A 124 2.14 -4.53 -30.52
N ALA A 125 1.59 -5.27 -29.56
CA ALA A 125 1.45 -6.72 -29.67
C ALA A 125 0.56 -7.13 -30.86
N GLN A 126 -0.50 -6.38 -31.14
CA GLN A 126 -1.34 -6.59 -32.32
C GLN A 126 -0.56 -6.32 -33.61
N GLY A 127 0.19 -5.21 -33.70
CA GLY A 127 1.04 -4.90 -34.84
C GLY A 127 2.07 -6.00 -35.13
N ASP A 128 2.75 -6.50 -34.09
CA ASP A 128 3.73 -7.59 -34.22
C ASP A 128 3.07 -8.90 -34.74
N MET A 129 1.84 -9.18 -34.30
CA MET A 129 1.09 -10.35 -34.76
C MET A 129 0.67 -10.23 -36.22
N GLU A 130 0.19 -9.05 -36.63
CA GLU A 130 -0.17 -8.75 -38.02
C GLU A 130 1.06 -8.82 -38.94
N GLU A 131 2.21 -8.29 -38.51
CA GLU A 131 3.48 -8.36 -39.24
C GLU A 131 3.93 -9.82 -39.43
N ARG A 132 3.90 -10.64 -38.37
CA ARG A 132 4.24 -12.07 -38.45
C ARG A 132 3.31 -12.84 -39.38
N GLN A 133 2.01 -12.52 -39.38
CA GLN A 133 1.06 -13.13 -40.32
C GLN A 133 1.37 -12.74 -41.76
N ALA A 134 1.66 -11.46 -42.02
CA ALA A 134 2.03 -10.99 -43.35
C ALA A 134 3.34 -11.65 -43.84
N GLU A 135 4.33 -11.79 -42.97
CA GLU A 135 5.58 -12.50 -43.29
C GLU A 135 5.35 -13.99 -43.60
N ALA A 136 4.50 -14.66 -42.81
CA ALA A 136 4.14 -16.06 -43.04
C ALA A 136 3.43 -16.25 -44.39
N VAL A 137 2.49 -15.36 -44.75
CA VAL A 137 1.80 -15.38 -46.06
C VAL A 137 2.79 -15.17 -47.21
N LYS A 138 3.73 -14.22 -47.08
CA LYS A 138 4.80 -14.00 -48.07
C LYS A 138 5.66 -15.26 -48.27
N LYS A 139 6.04 -15.94 -47.18
CA LYS A 139 6.81 -17.20 -47.23
C LYS A 139 6.04 -18.33 -47.92
N ILE A 140 4.74 -18.48 -47.63
CA ILE A 140 3.87 -19.47 -48.28
C ILE A 140 3.77 -19.20 -49.78
N TRP A 141 3.59 -17.93 -50.18
CA TRP A 141 3.50 -17.54 -51.59
C TRP A 141 4.82 -17.82 -52.34
N ALA A 142 5.96 -17.43 -51.75
CA ALA A 142 7.28 -17.72 -52.32
C ALA A 142 7.52 -19.23 -52.48
N ALA A 143 7.14 -20.04 -51.47
CA ALA A 143 7.22 -21.50 -51.56
C ALA A 143 6.34 -22.05 -52.71
N LYS A 144 5.11 -21.56 -52.85
CA LYS A 144 4.21 -21.96 -53.94
C LYS A 144 4.79 -21.63 -55.32
N GLU A 145 5.40 -20.45 -55.46
CA GLU A 145 6.05 -20.03 -56.70
C GLU A 145 7.27 -20.90 -57.04
N THR A 146 8.11 -21.22 -56.06
CA THR A 146 9.23 -22.15 -56.28
C THR A 146 8.77 -23.57 -56.69
N VAL A 147 7.65 -24.07 -56.16
CA VAL A 147 7.06 -25.34 -56.59
C VAL A 147 6.55 -25.24 -58.04
N ARG A 148 5.95 -24.11 -58.44
CA ARG A 148 5.52 -23.87 -59.82
C ARG A 148 6.71 -23.88 -60.79
N GLN A 149 7.75 -23.11 -60.49
CA GLN A 149 8.97 -23.06 -61.31
C GLN A 149 9.64 -24.44 -61.44
N ARG A 150 9.65 -25.23 -60.36
CA ARG A 150 10.18 -26.60 -60.40
C ARG A 150 9.35 -27.49 -61.35
N LYS A 151 8.02 -27.44 -61.27
CA LYS A 151 7.14 -28.20 -62.18
C LYS A 151 7.34 -27.78 -63.64
N GLU A 152 7.47 -26.48 -63.92
CA GLU A 152 7.75 -25.98 -65.26
C GLU A 152 9.12 -26.43 -65.78
N ALA A 153 10.15 -26.40 -64.93
CA ALA A 153 11.48 -26.90 -65.27
C ALA A 153 11.47 -28.43 -65.52
N GLU A 154 10.72 -29.19 -64.74
CA GLU A 154 10.53 -30.64 -64.95
C GLU A 154 9.77 -30.93 -66.26
N ALA A 155 8.71 -30.17 -66.57
CA ALA A 155 7.99 -30.27 -67.84
C ALA A 155 8.87 -29.91 -69.04
N SER A 156 9.70 -28.87 -68.90
CA SER A 156 10.68 -28.47 -69.92
C SER A 156 11.72 -29.56 -70.17
N LYS A 157 12.18 -30.29 -69.13
CA LYS A 157 13.10 -31.44 -69.30
C LYS A 157 12.48 -32.63 -70.04
N GLN A 158 11.15 -32.79 -70.03
CA GLN A 158 10.49 -33.88 -70.78
C GLN A 158 10.38 -33.58 -72.30
N LYS A 159 10.30 -32.30 -72.70
CA LYS A 159 10.28 -31.89 -74.13
C LYS A 159 11.47 -32.42 -74.96
N PRO A 160 12.75 -32.29 -74.53
CA PRO A 160 13.87 -32.81 -75.30
C PRO A 160 13.93 -34.34 -75.29
N VAL A 161 13.39 -35.05 -74.29
CA VAL A 161 13.35 -36.53 -74.31
C VAL A 161 12.42 -37.05 -75.41
N ALA A 162 11.30 -36.37 -75.67
CA ALA A 162 10.43 -36.68 -76.79
C ALA A 162 11.11 -36.40 -78.15
N MET A 163 11.75 -35.23 -78.31
CA MET A 163 12.51 -34.92 -79.54
C MET A 163 13.74 -35.81 -79.74
N LYS A 164 14.40 -36.26 -78.68
CA LYS A 164 15.56 -37.17 -78.77
C LYS A 164 15.16 -38.61 -79.10
N LYS A 165 13.96 -39.06 -78.71
CA LYS A 165 13.40 -40.33 -79.21
C LYS A 165 13.14 -40.25 -80.72
N GLN A 166 12.61 -39.14 -81.22
CA GLN A 166 12.44 -38.90 -82.65
C GLN A 166 13.79 -38.85 -83.40
N ALA A 167 14.79 -38.14 -82.86
CA ALA A 167 16.13 -38.10 -83.47
C ALA A 167 16.90 -39.44 -83.41
N ARG A 168 16.58 -40.34 -82.46
CA ARG A 168 17.18 -41.68 -82.38
C ARG A 168 16.52 -42.67 -83.36
N GLU A 169 15.25 -42.47 -83.69
CA GLU A 169 14.58 -43.20 -84.76
C GLU A 169 15.13 -42.78 -86.13
N GLU A 170 15.48 -41.50 -86.30
CA GLU A 170 16.11 -40.99 -87.53
C GLU A 170 17.61 -41.33 -87.67
N ASN A 171 18.35 -41.47 -86.56
CA ASN A 171 19.78 -41.84 -86.57
C ASN A 171 20.06 -43.35 -86.50
N ALA A 172 19.04 -44.21 -86.65
CA ALA A 172 19.25 -45.66 -86.73
C ALA A 172 20.04 -46.11 -87.98
N VAL A 173 20.42 -45.19 -88.88
CA VAL A 173 21.15 -45.47 -90.13
C VAL A 173 22.67 -45.26 -90.02
N ALA A 174 23.20 -44.62 -88.98
CA ALA A 174 24.65 -44.36 -88.90
C ALA A 174 25.24 -44.79 -87.55
N ARG A 175 25.89 -45.95 -87.57
CA ARG A 175 26.64 -46.57 -86.46
C ARG A 175 28.10 -46.10 -86.50
N PRO A 176 28.63 -45.44 -85.46
CA PRO A 176 30.06 -45.44 -85.19
C PRO A 176 30.36 -46.34 -84.00
N SER A 177 31.16 -47.35 -84.27
CA SER A 177 31.88 -48.18 -83.30
C SER A 177 32.96 -47.34 -82.61
N GLY A 178 32.87 -47.16 -81.28
CA GLY A 178 33.88 -46.45 -80.49
C GLY A 178 33.88 -46.88 -79.03
N MET A 179 34.92 -47.63 -78.67
CA MET A 179 35.32 -48.23 -77.39
C MET A 179 34.92 -47.53 -76.06
N PRO A 180 34.69 -48.31 -74.98
CA PRO A 180 34.58 -47.80 -73.62
C PRO A 180 35.97 -47.58 -73.00
N GLY A 181 36.31 -46.32 -72.70
CA GLY A 181 37.50 -45.94 -71.95
C GLY A 181 37.30 -46.11 -70.42
N PRO A 182 38.30 -46.60 -69.66
CA PRO A 182 38.21 -46.83 -68.23
C PRO A 182 38.54 -45.56 -67.43
N GLY A 183 37.65 -45.17 -66.53
CA GLY A 183 37.81 -44.00 -65.66
C GLY A 183 37.30 -44.27 -64.26
N LEU A 184 37.95 -45.21 -63.56
CA LEU A 184 37.86 -45.39 -62.11
C LEU A 184 38.29 -44.08 -61.42
N TRP A 185 37.34 -43.30 -60.94
CA TRP A 185 37.61 -42.29 -59.92
C TRP A 185 37.43 -42.95 -58.56
N THR A 186 38.53 -43.47 -58.03
CA THR A 186 38.66 -43.85 -56.62
C THR A 186 38.39 -42.63 -55.75
N GLY A 187 37.19 -42.57 -55.17
CA GLY A 187 36.86 -41.62 -54.12
C GLY A 187 37.71 -41.92 -52.89
N ALA A 188 38.72 -41.09 -52.64
CA ALA A 188 39.46 -41.13 -51.39
C ALA A 188 38.53 -40.69 -50.25
N GLU A 189 38.23 -41.60 -49.32
CA GLU A 189 37.47 -41.30 -48.11
C GLU A 189 38.24 -40.28 -47.25
N CYS A 190 37.61 -39.12 -47.03
CA CYS A 190 38.14 -38.10 -46.13
C CYS A 190 37.96 -38.58 -44.67
N LYS A 191 38.99 -39.22 -44.10
CA LYS A 191 39.00 -39.63 -42.70
C LYS A 191 39.06 -38.38 -41.80
N ARG A 192 38.07 -38.23 -40.92
CA ARG A 192 38.02 -37.16 -39.92
C ARG A 192 38.81 -37.57 -38.68
N ASP A 193 39.73 -36.73 -38.24
CA ASP A 193 40.41 -36.88 -36.95
C ASP A 193 39.49 -36.33 -35.84
N PRO A 194 38.98 -37.14 -34.90
CA PRO A 194 37.95 -36.71 -33.94
C PRO A 194 38.43 -35.64 -32.94
N LYS A 195 39.74 -35.41 -32.82
CA LYS A 195 40.30 -34.44 -31.85
C LYS A 195 40.49 -33.02 -32.39
N ASN A 196 40.44 -32.80 -33.70
CA ASN A 196 40.84 -31.51 -34.29
C ASN A 196 39.74 -30.92 -35.20
N LYS A 197 38.87 -30.07 -34.64
CA LYS A 197 37.68 -29.54 -35.32
C LYS A 197 37.93 -28.47 -36.39
N ARG A 198 39.18 -28.05 -36.67
CA ARG A 198 39.44 -26.85 -37.49
C ARG A 198 40.42 -27.01 -38.66
N GLN A 199 40.86 -28.22 -39.01
CA GLN A 199 41.74 -28.39 -40.17
C GLN A 199 41.28 -29.57 -41.04
N CYS A 200 40.72 -29.27 -42.23
CA CYS A 200 40.51 -30.25 -43.27
C CYS A 200 41.76 -30.30 -44.15
N THR A 201 42.59 -31.31 -44.00
CA THR A 201 43.79 -31.57 -44.83
C THR A 201 43.47 -32.47 -46.03
N CYS A 202 42.36 -32.21 -46.72
CA CYS A 202 42.14 -32.79 -48.05
C CYS A 202 42.70 -31.83 -49.11
N MET A 203 43.67 -32.32 -49.90
CA MET A 203 44.31 -31.57 -50.99
C MET A 203 43.31 -31.04 -52.03
N GLN A 204 42.14 -31.68 -52.21
CA GLN A 204 41.10 -31.18 -53.10
C GLN A 204 40.28 -30.02 -52.50
N CYS A 205 39.95 -30.06 -51.20
CA CYS A 205 39.24 -28.95 -50.54
C CYS A 205 40.07 -27.67 -50.48
N THR A 206 41.40 -27.80 -50.43
CA THR A 206 42.32 -26.65 -50.41
C THR A 206 42.36 -25.92 -51.75
N ARG A 207 42.13 -26.62 -52.88
CA ARG A 207 42.23 -26.05 -54.23
C ARG A 207 40.98 -25.27 -54.67
N HIS A 208 39.79 -25.63 -54.18
CA HIS A 208 38.55 -25.06 -54.72
C HIS A 208 37.94 -23.90 -53.94
N LYS A 209 38.43 -23.52 -52.75
CA LYS A 209 37.85 -22.43 -51.88
C LYS A 209 36.33 -22.52 -51.63
N GLU A 210 35.66 -23.59 -52.07
CA GLU A 210 34.24 -23.82 -51.84
C GLU A 210 34.07 -24.52 -50.49
N LYS A 211 33.20 -23.95 -49.65
CA LYS A 211 32.87 -24.50 -48.33
C LYS A 211 32.16 -25.85 -48.54
N CYS A 212 32.81 -26.97 -48.22
CA CYS A 212 32.15 -28.28 -48.21
C CYS A 212 30.97 -28.27 -47.24
N LYS A 213 29.74 -28.17 -47.77
CA LYS A 213 28.51 -28.38 -47.00
C LYS A 213 28.31 -29.88 -46.82
N TRP A 214 28.68 -30.40 -45.67
CA TRP A 214 28.22 -31.73 -45.27
C TRP A 214 26.80 -31.64 -44.71
N LEU A 215 25.95 -32.57 -45.16
CA LEU A 215 24.61 -32.76 -44.64
C LEU A 215 24.71 -33.18 -43.16
N GLU A 216 24.17 -32.39 -42.24
CA GLU A 216 23.98 -32.79 -40.85
C GLU A 216 22.96 -33.93 -40.80
N VAL A 217 23.44 -35.17 -40.88
CA VAL A 217 22.65 -36.36 -40.57
C VAL A 217 22.58 -36.48 -39.05
N MET A 218 21.39 -36.21 -38.49
CA MET A 218 21.06 -36.49 -37.10
C MET A 218 21.26 -37.97 -36.79
N GLY A 219 22.23 -38.26 -35.93
CA GLY A 219 22.39 -39.56 -35.29
C GLY A 219 21.64 -39.60 -33.97
N SER A 220 20.47 -40.22 -33.96
CA SER A 220 19.96 -40.95 -32.80
C SER A 220 20.90 -42.13 -32.51
N VAL A 221 21.32 -42.35 -31.27
CA VAL A 221 21.49 -43.67 -30.64
C VAL A 221 21.76 -43.52 -29.13
N PHE A 222 21.04 -44.38 -28.40
CA PHE A 222 21.19 -44.83 -27.01
C PHE A 222 22.64 -44.99 -26.51
N GLY A 223 22.84 -44.72 -25.22
CA GLY A 223 24.09 -45.07 -24.55
C GLY A 223 24.04 -44.87 -23.03
N SER A 224 23.51 -45.89 -22.34
CA SER A 224 23.75 -46.16 -20.92
C SER A 224 25.26 -46.13 -20.61
N GLY A 225 25.65 -45.37 -19.58
CA GLY A 225 27.05 -45.25 -19.16
C GLY A 225 27.16 -44.57 -17.82
N VAL A 226 27.02 -45.35 -16.75
CA VAL A 226 27.40 -45.01 -15.37
C VAL A 226 28.85 -44.54 -15.35
N MET A 227 29.07 -43.25 -15.06
CA MET A 227 30.38 -42.74 -14.64
C MET A 227 30.22 -41.82 -13.44
N LYS A 228 30.77 -42.33 -12.34
CA LYS A 228 31.02 -41.73 -11.05
C LYS A 228 32.01 -40.57 -11.25
N GLY A 229 31.55 -39.33 -11.11
CA GLY A 229 32.38 -38.13 -11.24
C GLY A 229 31.89 -37.01 -10.34
N LYS A 230 32.61 -36.78 -9.23
CA LYS A 230 32.49 -35.60 -8.36
C LYS A 230 32.66 -34.33 -9.18
N GLY A 231 31.67 -33.43 -9.15
CA GLY A 231 31.81 -32.09 -9.71
C GLY A 231 30.52 -31.27 -9.61
N LYS A 232 30.47 -30.41 -8.59
CA LYS A 232 29.60 -29.22 -8.39
C LYS A 232 28.36 -29.14 -9.29
N GLU A 233 27.25 -29.62 -8.74
CA GLU A 233 25.89 -29.41 -9.24
C GLU A 233 25.47 -27.95 -8.99
N LYS A 234 25.14 -27.23 -10.06
CA LYS A 234 24.31 -26.03 -9.99
C LYS A 234 22.87 -26.50 -9.89
N GLU A 235 22.24 -26.22 -8.76
CA GLU A 235 20.86 -26.56 -8.47
C GLU A 235 19.93 -25.71 -9.36
N VAL A 236 19.41 -26.32 -10.43
CA VAL A 236 18.23 -25.83 -11.13
C VAL A 236 17.05 -26.57 -10.55
N VAL A 237 16.40 -25.92 -9.58
CA VAL A 237 15.18 -26.42 -8.94
C VAL A 237 14.09 -26.55 -10.00
N THR A 238 13.84 -27.78 -10.41
CA THR A 238 12.76 -28.14 -11.33
C THR A 238 11.56 -28.55 -10.48
N LEU A 239 10.55 -27.68 -10.40
CA LEU A 239 9.34 -27.85 -9.61
C LEU A 239 8.46 -29.01 -10.15
N PRO A 240 7.90 -29.89 -9.30
CA PRO A 240 7.07 -31.00 -9.75
C PRO A 240 5.69 -30.52 -10.21
N ARG A 241 5.30 -30.95 -11.42
CA ARG A 241 3.94 -30.84 -11.93
C ARG A 241 2.99 -31.72 -11.10
N ALA A 242 2.26 -31.11 -10.19
CA ALA A 242 1.07 -31.70 -9.58
C ALA A 242 -0.18 -31.01 -10.14
N SER A 243 -0.91 -31.72 -10.99
CA SER A 243 -2.21 -31.32 -11.53
C SER A 243 -3.25 -31.20 -10.41
N LYS A 244 -3.42 -29.99 -9.86
CA LYS A 244 -4.49 -29.65 -8.93
C LYS A 244 -5.76 -29.29 -9.70
N LYS A 245 -6.75 -30.16 -9.59
CA LYS A 245 -8.13 -30.02 -10.08
C LYS A 245 -8.71 -28.68 -9.62
N LYS A 246 -8.95 -27.75 -10.56
CA LYS A 246 -9.61 -26.46 -10.30
C LYS A 246 -11.06 -26.71 -9.88
N LYS A 247 -11.38 -26.51 -8.60
CA LYS A 247 -12.76 -26.31 -8.16
C LYS A 247 -13.20 -24.94 -8.69
N HIS A 248 -14.27 -24.90 -9.48
CA HIS A 248 -14.95 -23.67 -9.84
C HIS A 248 -15.47 -23.01 -8.56
N VAL A 249 -14.82 -21.92 -8.14
CA VAL A 249 -15.42 -20.99 -7.18
C VAL A 249 -16.47 -20.20 -7.95
N LYS A 250 -17.72 -20.41 -7.57
CA LYS A 250 -18.87 -19.64 -8.03
C LYS A 250 -18.68 -18.22 -7.49
N LYS A 251 -18.32 -17.27 -8.37
CA LYS A 251 -18.29 -15.84 -8.04
C LYS A 251 -19.72 -15.42 -7.63
N SER A 252 -19.97 -15.27 -6.34
CA SER A 252 -21.08 -14.45 -5.86
C SER A 252 -20.73 -13.01 -6.18
N ALA A 253 -21.53 -12.40 -7.06
CA ALA A 253 -21.47 -10.97 -7.28
C ALA A 253 -21.86 -10.27 -5.98
N ALA A 254 -20.89 -9.66 -5.32
CA ALA A 254 -21.16 -8.72 -4.25
C ALA A 254 -21.89 -7.53 -4.88
N LYS A 255 -23.19 -7.41 -4.59
CA LYS A 255 -23.89 -6.15 -4.79
C LYS A 255 -23.29 -5.18 -3.79
N VAL A 256 -22.43 -4.29 -4.28
CA VAL A 256 -22.11 -3.05 -3.58
C VAL A 256 -23.43 -2.29 -3.50
N VAL A 257 -24.03 -2.29 -2.32
CA VAL A 257 -25.13 -1.39 -1.99
C VAL A 257 -24.46 -0.08 -1.61
N ASP A 258 -24.52 0.90 -2.51
CA ASP A 258 -24.26 2.29 -2.17
C ASP A 258 -25.34 2.71 -1.17
N SER A 259 -24.98 2.71 0.10
CA SER A 259 -25.81 3.26 1.17
C SER A 259 -25.53 4.75 1.24
N ASP A 260 -26.25 5.54 0.45
CA ASP A 260 -26.32 6.99 0.63
C ASP A 260 -26.89 7.26 2.04
N VAL A 261 -26.01 7.57 2.98
CA VAL A 261 -26.39 7.99 4.34
C VAL A 261 -26.93 9.42 4.24
N GLU A 262 -28.22 9.53 3.92
CA GLU A 262 -28.96 10.77 4.04
C GLU A 262 -29.01 11.16 5.53
N ILE A 263 -28.24 12.19 5.91
CA ILE A 263 -28.21 12.73 7.27
C ILE A 263 -29.56 13.40 7.54
N ILE A 264 -30.50 12.62 8.10
CA ILE A 264 -31.84 13.09 8.47
C ILE A 264 -31.71 14.18 9.54
N THR A 265 -31.99 15.42 9.12
CA THR A 265 -32.16 16.56 10.00
C THR A 265 -33.33 16.35 10.97
N ARG A 266 -33.03 16.40 12.26
CA ARG A 266 -33.89 16.64 13.45
C ARG A 266 -35.40 16.35 13.30
N PRO A 267 -35.95 15.34 14.01
CA PRO A 267 -37.38 15.11 14.05
C PRO A 267 -38.06 16.10 15.02
N SER A 268 -39.05 16.84 14.53
CA SER A 268 -39.91 17.71 15.34
C SER A 268 -40.92 16.89 16.15
N ASP A 269 -41.11 17.31 17.40
CA ASP A 269 -41.98 16.70 18.41
C ASP A 269 -43.46 16.75 18.02
N ALA A 270 -43.95 15.73 17.30
CA ALA A 270 -45.37 15.52 17.09
C ALA A 270 -45.74 14.04 17.25
N SER A 271 -46.20 13.73 18.46
CA SER A 271 -47.31 12.82 18.79
C SER A 271 -47.57 11.62 17.86
N GLY A 272 -47.26 10.42 18.37
CA GLY A 272 -48.02 9.22 18.02
C GLY A 272 -47.20 8.00 17.63
N SER A 273 -46.78 7.21 18.64
CA SER A 273 -46.61 5.75 18.58
C SER A 273 -46.14 5.12 17.25
N ARG A 274 -45.02 5.60 16.69
CA ARG A 274 -44.29 4.95 15.59
C ARG A 274 -42.79 4.81 15.86
N SER A 275 -42.32 5.17 17.06
CA SER A 275 -40.89 5.19 17.37
C SER A 275 -40.27 3.81 17.59
N SER A 276 -41.06 2.76 17.84
CA SER A 276 -40.52 1.41 18.06
C SER A 276 -39.90 0.82 16.80
N HIS A 277 -40.46 1.14 15.62
CA HIS A 277 -39.99 0.58 14.36
C HIS A 277 -38.67 1.21 13.91
N VAL A 278 -38.49 2.51 14.16
CA VAL A 278 -37.24 3.24 13.87
C VAL A 278 -36.12 2.80 14.81
N LEU A 279 -36.45 2.49 16.08
CA LEU A 279 -35.46 1.98 17.02
C LEU A 279 -34.95 0.59 16.63
N LEU A 280 -35.86 -0.30 16.19
CA LEU A 280 -35.50 -1.63 15.68
C LEU A 280 -34.61 -1.53 14.43
N GLU A 281 -34.99 -0.69 13.48
CA GLU A 281 -34.21 -0.46 12.27
C GLU A 281 -32.83 0.12 12.58
N HIS A 282 -32.72 1.03 13.55
CA HIS A 282 -31.43 1.55 14.00
C HIS A 282 -30.57 0.49 14.70
N MET A 283 -31.17 -0.44 15.44
CA MET A 283 -30.44 -1.55 16.06
C MET A 283 -29.94 -2.56 15.02
N ASP A 284 -30.72 -2.85 13.98
CA ASP A 284 -30.30 -3.73 12.89
C ASP A 284 -29.09 -3.15 12.13
N HIS A 285 -29.09 -1.83 11.87
CA HIS A 285 -27.93 -1.15 11.28
C HIS A 285 -26.68 -1.19 12.18
N LEU A 286 -26.87 -1.06 13.50
CA LEU A 286 -25.79 -1.16 14.48
C LEU A 286 -25.19 -2.58 14.55
N ILE A 287 -26.04 -3.61 14.50
CA ILE A 287 -25.61 -5.01 14.48
C ILE A 287 -24.77 -5.27 13.21
N LEU A 288 -25.26 -4.82 12.05
CA LEU A 288 -24.54 -4.97 10.79
C LEU A 288 -23.18 -4.26 10.80
N ALA A 289 -23.10 -3.05 11.39
CA ALA A 289 -21.85 -2.31 11.51
C ALA A 289 -20.84 -3.01 12.44
N VAL A 290 -21.30 -3.58 13.56
CA VAL A 290 -20.44 -4.33 14.49
C VAL A 290 -19.93 -5.63 13.87
N GLU A 291 -20.78 -6.35 13.12
CA GLU A 291 -20.38 -7.56 12.39
C GLU A 291 -19.31 -7.24 11.33
N ASN A 292 -19.50 -6.18 10.53
CA ASN A 292 -18.51 -5.73 9.55
C ASN A 292 -17.17 -5.32 10.21
N LEU A 293 -17.23 -4.65 11.36
CA LEU A 293 -16.02 -4.27 12.11
C LEU A 293 -15.28 -5.49 12.65
N ALA A 294 -16.00 -6.47 13.20
CA ALA A 294 -15.43 -7.72 13.69
C ALA A 294 -14.79 -8.53 12.55
N GLU A 295 -15.43 -8.58 11.37
CA GLU A 295 -14.87 -9.23 10.19
C GLU A 295 -13.60 -8.53 9.70
N ALA A 296 -13.58 -7.20 9.65
CA ALA A 296 -12.39 -6.42 9.29
C ALA A 296 -11.23 -6.61 10.29
N GLN A 297 -11.52 -6.65 11.59
CA GLN A 297 -10.53 -6.97 12.63
C GLN A 297 -10.00 -8.39 12.47
N TRP A 298 -10.85 -9.36 12.11
CA TRP A 298 -10.44 -10.74 11.87
C TRP A 298 -9.52 -10.86 10.64
N TYR A 299 -9.83 -10.18 9.54
CA TYR A 299 -8.94 -10.11 8.37
C TYR A 299 -7.60 -9.46 8.71
N THR A 300 -7.60 -8.39 9.50
CA THR A 300 -6.37 -7.71 9.93
C THR A 300 -5.52 -8.62 10.81
N ALA A 301 -6.11 -9.28 11.81
CA ALA A 301 -5.42 -10.23 12.68
C ALA A 301 -4.90 -11.45 11.90
N SER A 302 -5.67 -11.95 10.93
CA SER A 302 -5.27 -13.04 10.04
C SER A 302 -4.10 -12.63 9.13
N ALA A 303 -4.13 -11.42 8.56
CA ALA A 303 -3.02 -10.87 7.78
C ALA A 303 -1.76 -10.67 8.63
N CYS A 304 -1.88 -10.18 9.86
CA CYS A 304 -0.75 -10.07 10.80
C CYS A 304 -0.18 -11.45 11.16
N THR A 305 -1.02 -12.47 11.30
CA THR A 305 -0.59 -13.84 11.61
C THR A 305 0.09 -14.49 10.41
N ALA A 306 -0.46 -14.32 9.20
CA ALA A 306 0.14 -14.77 7.95
C ALA A 306 1.48 -14.07 7.67
N SER A 307 1.58 -12.77 7.98
CA SER A 307 2.83 -12.00 7.89
C SER A 307 3.87 -12.51 8.89
N ARG A 308 3.50 -12.79 10.15
CA ARG A 308 4.41 -13.42 11.12
C ARG A 308 4.89 -14.80 10.68
N MET A 309 4.01 -15.61 10.09
CA MET A 309 4.42 -16.91 9.54
C MET A 309 5.33 -16.76 8.31
N ALA A 310 5.11 -15.76 7.45
CA ALA A 310 5.97 -15.47 6.31
C ALA A 310 7.36 -14.97 6.75
N VAL A 311 7.42 -14.11 7.78
CA VAL A 311 8.69 -13.65 8.38
C VAL A 311 9.41 -14.81 9.07
N GLY A 312 8.69 -15.66 9.81
CA GLY A 312 9.27 -16.86 10.42
C GLY A 312 9.82 -17.85 9.38
N ALA A 313 9.10 -18.05 8.27
CA ALA A 313 9.56 -18.90 7.16
C ALA A 313 10.78 -18.31 6.45
N LEU A 314 10.84 -16.98 6.26
CA LEU A 314 12.02 -16.32 5.70
C LEU A 314 13.24 -16.43 6.63
N VAL A 315 13.05 -16.35 7.95
CA VAL A 315 14.14 -16.53 8.93
C VAL A 315 14.64 -17.99 8.93
N ASP A 316 13.74 -18.97 8.84
CA ASP A 316 14.13 -20.39 8.72
C ASP A 316 14.81 -20.72 7.37
N GLU A 317 14.35 -20.09 6.28
CA GLU A 317 14.98 -20.23 4.95
C GLU A 317 16.37 -19.57 4.90
N CYS A 318 16.57 -18.46 5.62
CA CYS A 318 17.89 -17.86 5.84
C CYS A 318 18.82 -18.77 6.68
N ASN A 319 18.29 -19.52 7.66
CA ASN A 319 19.06 -20.50 8.44
C ASN A 319 19.41 -21.75 7.62
N PHE A 320 18.57 -22.15 6.66
CA PHE A 320 18.82 -23.31 5.79
C PHE A 320 19.90 -23.07 4.73
N LEU A 321 20.14 -21.80 4.34
CA LEU A 321 21.13 -21.43 3.32
C LEU A 321 22.58 -21.38 3.82
N GLY A 322 22.87 -21.91 5.01
CA GLY A 322 24.24 -22.19 5.44
C GLY A 322 25.07 -20.92 5.69
N PHE A 323 24.46 -19.87 6.24
CA PHE A 323 25.22 -18.83 6.92
C PHE A 323 25.72 -19.40 8.26
N GLU A 324 26.83 -20.12 8.19
CA GLU A 324 27.61 -20.55 9.34
C GLU A 324 28.32 -19.30 9.91
N GLY A 325 27.63 -18.57 10.79
CA GLY A 325 28.15 -17.32 11.30
C GLY A 325 27.37 -16.75 12.48
N VAL A 326 27.80 -17.15 13.68
CA VAL A 326 27.49 -16.58 15.00
C VAL A 326 26.18 -17.09 15.63
N GLY A 327 26.31 -18.17 16.40
CA GLY A 327 25.27 -18.61 17.33
C GLY A 327 25.10 -17.65 18.51
N PRO A 328 23.99 -17.75 19.25
CA PRO A 328 23.73 -16.92 20.42
C PRO A 328 24.59 -17.43 21.58
N GLY A 329 25.80 -16.89 21.67
CA GLY A 329 26.61 -16.99 22.88
C GLY A 329 26.04 -16.05 23.93
N GLU A 330 25.63 -16.64 25.06
CA GLU A 330 25.49 -15.94 26.33
C GLU A 330 26.73 -15.07 26.56
N GLU A 331 26.53 -13.76 26.73
CA GLU A 331 26.99 -13.04 27.91
C GLU A 331 26.59 -11.56 27.79
N ASP A 332 25.86 -11.12 28.81
CA ASP A 332 25.55 -9.75 29.14
C ASP A 332 26.78 -8.85 29.04
N LYS A 333 26.82 -8.02 27.99
CA LYS A 333 27.44 -6.70 28.06
C LYS A 333 26.50 -5.74 27.37
N GLU A 334 25.90 -4.86 28.19
CA GLU A 334 25.32 -3.60 27.75
C GLU A 334 26.37 -2.86 26.91
N VAL A 335 26.33 -3.09 25.60
CA VAL A 335 26.93 -2.17 24.65
C VAL A 335 25.91 -1.06 24.52
N ASP A 336 26.17 0.05 25.21
CA ASP A 336 25.62 1.36 24.88
C ASP A 336 25.86 1.56 23.38
N MET A 337 24.88 1.17 22.56
CA MET A 337 24.82 1.64 21.19
C MET A 337 24.50 3.12 21.32
N ASP A 338 25.55 3.94 21.20
CA ASP A 338 25.42 5.33 20.83
C ASP A 338 24.54 5.35 19.58
N MET A 339 23.23 5.62 19.80
CA MET A 339 22.33 6.07 18.77
C MET A 339 22.92 7.38 18.28
N GLU A 340 23.79 7.27 17.28
CA GLU A 340 24.30 8.37 16.50
C GLU A 340 23.06 9.18 16.14
N ALA A 341 22.92 10.33 16.79
CA ALA A 341 21.75 11.19 16.65
C ALA A 341 21.74 11.64 15.20
N VAL A 342 20.99 10.90 14.36
CA VAL A 342 20.79 11.23 12.96
C VAL A 342 20.22 12.63 12.96
N ASN A 343 21.09 13.57 12.58
CA ASN A 343 20.84 14.99 12.75
C ASN A 343 19.63 15.33 11.88
N GLN A 344 18.47 15.52 12.54
CA GLN A 344 17.16 15.61 11.88
C GLN A 344 17.13 16.77 10.87
N GLU A 345 18.02 17.75 11.05
CA GLU A 345 18.29 18.84 10.11
C GLU A 345 18.83 18.35 8.76
N VAL A 346 19.73 17.36 8.75
CA VAL A 346 20.33 16.80 7.52
C VAL A 346 19.28 16.07 6.69
N VAL A 347 18.42 15.28 7.34
CA VAL A 347 17.32 14.58 6.67
C VAL A 347 16.29 15.58 6.12
N LYS A 348 15.97 16.65 6.86
CA LYS A 348 15.10 17.72 6.35
C LYS A 348 15.72 18.46 5.16
N GLN A 349 17.03 18.66 5.17
CA GLN A 349 17.74 19.33 4.09
C GLN A 349 17.78 18.48 2.81
N GLU A 350 18.03 17.17 2.92
CA GLU A 350 17.96 16.24 1.78
C GLU A 350 16.54 16.17 1.19
N ILE A 351 15.51 16.14 2.04
CA ILE A 351 14.11 16.15 1.58
C ILE A 351 13.78 17.47 0.86
N ALA A 352 14.31 18.60 1.33
CA ALA A 352 14.11 19.90 0.69
C ALA A 352 14.84 20.03 -0.66
N GLU A 353 16.03 19.43 -0.82
CA GLU A 353 16.72 19.34 -2.11
C GLU A 353 15.97 18.47 -3.11
N LEU A 354 15.50 17.29 -2.69
CA LEU A 354 14.68 16.40 -3.52
C LEU A 354 13.37 17.07 -3.98
N TRP A 355 12.74 17.87 -3.11
CA TRP A 355 11.55 18.63 -3.47
C TRP A 355 11.83 19.75 -4.48
N LYS A 356 13.01 20.37 -4.43
CA LYS A 356 13.43 21.36 -5.43
C LYS A 356 13.66 20.73 -6.80
N GLU A 357 14.28 19.56 -6.83
CA GLU A 357 14.58 18.83 -8.09
C GLU A 357 13.30 18.33 -8.77
N VAL A 358 12.27 17.95 -8.00
CA VAL A 358 10.99 17.48 -8.54
C VAL A 358 10.08 18.63 -8.99
N LEU A 359 10.19 19.80 -8.36
CA LEU A 359 9.34 20.96 -8.67
C LEU A 359 9.94 21.93 -9.68
N GLU A 360 11.21 21.76 -10.09
CA GLU A 360 11.73 22.53 -11.22
C GLU A 360 11.02 22.10 -12.52
N PRO A 361 10.27 23.00 -13.17
CA PRO A 361 9.63 22.69 -14.44
C PRO A 361 10.71 22.37 -15.46
N TRP A 362 10.58 21.22 -16.13
CA TRP A 362 11.36 20.94 -17.33
C TRP A 362 11.23 22.13 -18.29
N PRO A 363 12.35 22.64 -18.86
CA PRO A 363 12.28 23.73 -19.82
C PRO A 363 11.40 23.27 -20.99
N SER A 364 10.33 24.02 -21.25
CA SER A 364 9.41 23.73 -22.35
C SER A 364 10.15 23.93 -23.67
N ASP A 365 10.15 22.90 -24.51
CA ASP A 365 10.75 22.85 -25.87
C ASP A 365 10.08 23.80 -26.90
N ASP A 366 9.50 24.93 -26.48
CA ASP A 366 8.76 25.86 -27.35
C ASP A 366 9.64 26.99 -27.94
N GLU A 367 10.97 26.92 -27.81
CA GLU A 367 11.91 27.73 -28.59
C GLU A 367 12.94 26.83 -29.30
N MET A 368 12.55 26.21 -30.42
CA MET A 368 13.45 25.78 -31.51
C MET A 368 12.73 25.79 -32.87
#